data_AF-A0A662SZN6-F1
#
_entry.id   AF-A0A662SZN6-F1
#
_cell.length_a   1.000
_cell.length_b   1.000
_cell.length_c   1.000
_cell.angle_alpha   90.00
_cell.angle_beta   90.00
_cell.angle_gamma   90.00
#
_symmetry.space_group_name_H-M   'P 1'
#
loop_
_entity.id
_entity.type
_entity.pdbx_description
1 polymer ?
#
loop_
_entity_poly.entity_id
_entity_poly.type
_entity_poly.pdbx_seq_one_letter_code
_entity_poly.pdbx_strand_id
1 'polypeptide(L)'
;MRSLTYLRHTHSEAVVGNLREREAKIYFPTSEVFKLVIAFIQKRFSRVLLTVSGVTLSIAFYTTLVLTATVSRVMGSEAGTLKEYYIWMLILSVLVAGAGIMNSIFMAVAERTREIGTMKCLGALYRHILEIFLIESALLGFIGGLLGYIMGIFATVALTAKTLGAMAIFKIPGGSMLAVFARAEAISVGLSVLAAAYPAYRAAKLDPAEALRFVI
;
A
#
# COMPACT_ATOMS: atom_id res chain seq x y z
N MET A 1 -34.43 59.27 -34.15
CA MET A 1 -34.00 57.84 -34.29
C MET A 1 -32.46 57.70 -34.28
N ARG A 2 -31.73 58.47 -33.45
CA ARG A 2 -30.25 58.53 -33.47
C ARG A 2 -29.57 58.60 -32.09
N SER A 3 -30.31 58.31 -31.00
CA SER A 3 -29.78 58.46 -29.63
C SER A 3 -29.51 57.14 -28.88
N LEU A 4 -29.85 55.98 -29.45
CA LEU A 4 -29.67 54.68 -28.76
C LEU A 4 -28.39 53.93 -29.15
N THR A 5 -27.66 54.37 -30.18
CA THR A 5 -26.43 53.71 -30.64
C THR A 5 -25.21 54.07 -29.77
N TYR A 6 -25.25 55.17 -29.01
CA TYR A 6 -24.12 55.60 -28.17
C TYR A 6 -24.00 54.87 -26.82
N LEU A 7 -25.06 54.21 -26.34
CA LEU A 7 -25.04 53.51 -25.04
C LEU A 7 -24.57 52.05 -25.12
N ARG A 8 -24.37 51.50 -26.33
CA ARG A 8 -23.94 50.09 -26.49
C ARG A 8 -22.41 49.92 -26.49
N HIS A 9 -21.65 50.98 -26.81
CA HIS A 9 -20.18 50.89 -26.86
C HIS A 9 -19.52 51.04 -25.47
N THR A 10 -20.08 51.84 -24.57
CA THR A 10 -19.50 52.07 -23.24
C THR A 10 -19.64 50.89 -22.28
N HIS A 11 -20.70 50.08 -22.42
CA HIS A 11 -20.89 48.90 -21.57
C HIS A 11 -20.00 47.71 -21.95
N SER A 12 -19.54 47.62 -23.21
CA SER A 12 -18.66 46.51 -23.65
C SER A 12 -17.21 46.71 -23.18
N GLU A 13 -16.70 47.95 -23.19
CA GLU A 13 -15.33 48.23 -22.75
C GLU A 13 -15.18 48.18 -21.22
N ALA A 14 -16.22 48.56 -20.46
CA ALA A 14 -16.22 48.48 -19.00
C ALA A 14 -16.18 47.03 -18.46
N VAL A 15 -16.73 46.07 -19.20
CA VAL A 15 -16.68 44.65 -18.83
C VAL A 15 -15.33 44.03 -19.21
N VAL A 16 -14.73 44.41 -20.34
CA VAL A 16 -13.41 43.92 -20.77
C VAL A 16 -12.29 44.52 -19.92
N GLY A 17 -12.41 45.77 -19.46
CA GLY A 17 -11.48 46.39 -18.51
C GLY A 17 -11.44 45.68 -17.16
N ASN A 18 -12.60 45.21 -16.67
CA ASN A 18 -12.73 44.50 -15.40
C ASN A 18 -12.20 43.06 -15.41
N LEU A 19 -11.95 42.47 -16.58
CA LEU A 19 -11.39 41.12 -16.71
C LEU A 19 -9.86 41.11 -16.77
N ARG A 20 -9.20 42.27 -17.01
CA ARG A 20 -7.73 42.38 -17.01
C ARG A 20 -7.15 42.57 -15.60
N GLU A 21 -7.94 43.02 -14.62
CA GLU A 21 -7.51 43.17 -13.22
C GLU A 21 -7.83 41.96 -12.33
N ARG A 22 -8.51 40.94 -12.86
CA ARG A 22 -8.76 39.67 -12.15
C ARG A 22 -7.68 38.61 -12.42
N GLU A 23 -6.46 39.02 -12.75
CA GLU A 23 -5.29 38.25 -12.40
C GLU A 23 -5.05 38.40 -10.88
N ALA A 24 -5.96 37.82 -10.09
CA ALA A 24 -5.73 37.64 -8.67
C ALA A 24 -4.57 36.66 -8.54
N LYS A 25 -3.35 37.20 -8.54
CA LYS A 25 -2.12 36.51 -8.21
C LYS A 25 -2.25 36.04 -6.77
N ILE A 26 -2.78 34.84 -6.58
CA ILE A 26 -2.95 34.22 -5.25
C ILE A 26 -1.52 33.96 -4.75
N TYR A 27 -0.96 34.95 -4.04
CA TYR A 27 0.25 34.79 -3.27
C TYR A 27 -0.09 33.86 -2.11
N PHE A 28 0.10 32.56 -2.33
CA PHE A 28 0.14 31.62 -1.22
C PHE A 28 1.42 31.92 -0.42
N PRO A 29 1.33 32.30 0.87
CA PRO A 29 2.50 32.39 1.72
C PRO A 29 3.27 31.07 1.67
N THR A 30 4.60 31.13 1.59
CA THR A 30 5.44 29.91 1.49
C THR A 30 5.18 28.92 2.64
N SER A 31 4.74 29.42 3.80
CA SER A 31 4.32 28.62 4.95
C SER A 31 3.02 27.83 4.73
N GLU A 32 2.04 28.39 4.00
CA GLU A 32 0.76 27.72 3.72
C GLU A 32 0.91 26.67 2.62
N VAL A 33 1.75 26.93 1.61
CA VAL A 33 2.14 25.91 0.62
C VAL A 33 2.84 24.74 1.31
N PHE A 34 3.74 25.03 2.26
CA PHE A 34 4.47 24.00 2.99
C PHE A 34 3.55 23.11 3.85
N LYS A 35 2.59 23.71 4.56
CA LYS A 35 1.55 22.95 5.30
C LYS A 35 0.72 22.07 4.36
N LEU A 36 0.33 22.60 3.20
CA LEU A 36 -0.44 21.87 2.21
C LEU A 36 0.34 20.65 1.68
N VAL A 37 1.61 20.84 1.32
CA VAL A 37 2.51 19.78 0.84
C VAL A 37 2.72 18.71 1.91
N ILE A 38 2.99 19.11 3.17
CA ILE A 38 3.12 18.16 4.29
C ILE A 38 1.84 17.35 4.49
N ALA A 39 0.67 18.00 4.45
CA ALA A 39 -0.61 17.33 4.62
C ALA A 39 -0.88 16.31 3.49
N PHE A 40 -0.49 16.62 2.24
CA PHE A 40 -0.59 15.68 1.12
C PHE A 40 0.38 14.49 1.26
N ILE A 41 1.63 14.74 1.67
CA ILE A 41 2.63 13.68 1.87
C ILE A 41 2.20 12.74 3.01
N GLN A 42 1.73 13.29 4.12
CA GLN A 42 1.27 12.50 5.27
C GLN A 42 0.11 11.57 4.89
N LYS A 43 -0.87 12.05 4.11
CA LYS A 43 -1.98 11.22 3.64
C LYS A 43 -1.51 10.04 2.78
N ARG A 44 -0.48 10.23 1.95
CA ARG A 44 0.09 9.17 1.12
C ARG A 44 0.96 8.20 1.91
N PHE A 45 1.70 8.70 2.90
CA PHE A 45 2.62 7.90 3.72
C PHE A 45 1.89 6.98 4.70
N SER A 46 0.82 7.46 5.34
CA SER A 46 0.08 6.68 6.35
C SER A 46 -0.46 5.37 5.81
N ARG A 47 -0.90 5.32 4.54
CA ARG A 47 -1.38 4.08 3.91
C ARG A 47 -0.26 3.09 3.64
N VAL A 48 0.86 3.55 3.10
CA VAL A 48 2.03 2.70 2.84
C VAL A 48 2.50 2.08 4.16
N LEU A 49 2.55 2.87 5.23
CA LEU A 49 2.89 2.39 6.56
C LEU A 49 1.91 1.32 7.07
N LEU A 50 0.60 1.50 6.85
CA LEU A 50 -0.42 0.52 7.25
C LEU A 50 -0.23 -0.81 6.52
N THR A 51 -0.06 -0.77 5.19
CA THR A 51 0.16 -1.97 4.38
C THR A 51 1.46 -2.69 4.77
N VAL A 52 2.57 -1.96 4.86
CA VAL A 52 3.88 -2.54 5.20
C VAL A 52 3.89 -3.11 6.61
N SER A 53 3.32 -2.41 7.60
CA SER A 53 3.26 -2.90 8.98
C SER A 53 2.38 -4.15 9.12
N GLY A 54 1.23 -4.20 8.43
CA GLY A 54 0.36 -5.38 8.40
C GLY A 54 1.07 -6.61 7.82
N VAL A 55 1.74 -6.46 6.67
CA VAL A 55 2.54 -7.54 6.07
C VAL A 55 3.70 -7.94 6.98
N THR A 56 4.45 -6.96 7.48
CA THR A 56 5.60 -7.16 8.39
C THR A 56 5.20 -7.99 9.60
N LEU A 57 4.09 -7.62 10.26
CA LEU A 57 3.64 -8.31 11.47
C LEU A 57 3.19 -9.74 11.17
N SER A 58 2.47 -9.95 10.07
CA SER A 58 2.03 -11.29 9.66
C SER A 58 3.22 -12.21 9.33
N ILE A 59 4.20 -11.70 8.59
CA ILE A 59 5.40 -12.48 8.21
C ILE A 59 6.34 -12.69 9.39
N ALA A 60 6.46 -11.72 10.31
CA ALA A 60 7.19 -11.89 11.56
C ALA A 60 6.57 -13.01 12.40
N PHE A 61 5.24 -13.04 12.50
CA PHE A 61 4.52 -14.11 13.20
C PHE A 61 4.72 -15.48 12.53
N TYR A 62 4.60 -15.56 11.19
CA TYR A 62 4.90 -16.77 10.43
C TYR A 62 6.32 -17.28 10.68
N THR A 63 7.31 -16.40 10.51
CA THR A 63 8.73 -16.74 10.68
C THR A 63 8.99 -17.22 12.10
N THR A 64 8.42 -16.55 13.09
CA THR A 64 8.57 -16.93 14.50
C THR A 64 8.04 -18.33 14.78
N LEU A 65 6.83 -18.65 14.31
CA LEU A 65 6.24 -19.97 14.52
C LEU A 65 7.02 -21.08 13.83
N VAL A 66 7.41 -20.87 12.56
CA VAL A 66 8.16 -21.88 11.79
C VAL A 66 9.57 -22.08 12.35
N LEU A 67 10.26 -20.99 12.72
CA LEU A 67 11.62 -21.05 13.22
C LEU A 67 11.66 -21.68 14.62
N THR A 68 10.73 -21.32 15.51
CA THR A 68 10.58 -21.97 16.83
C THR A 68 10.32 -23.47 16.66
N ALA A 69 9.42 -23.86 15.75
CA ALA A 69 9.16 -25.27 15.48
C ALA A 69 10.38 -26.02 14.91
N THR A 70 11.25 -25.33 14.17
CA THR A 70 12.50 -25.89 13.63
C THR A 70 13.54 -26.06 14.74
N VAL A 71 13.70 -25.08 15.62
CA VAL A 71 14.60 -25.14 16.78
C VAL A 71 14.22 -26.31 17.70
N SER A 72 12.93 -26.46 18.04
CA SER A 72 12.46 -27.53 18.92
C SER A 72 12.71 -28.92 18.33
N ARG A 73 12.57 -29.08 17.00
CA ARG A 73 12.88 -30.34 16.29
C ARG A 73 14.37 -30.69 16.37
N VAL A 74 15.24 -29.71 16.13
CA VAL A 74 16.70 -29.90 16.22
C VAL A 74 17.12 -30.26 17.66
N MET A 75 16.41 -29.76 18.66
CA MET A 75 16.66 -30.01 20.08
C MET A 75 15.94 -31.27 20.62
N GLY A 76 15.33 -32.07 19.75
CA GLY A 76 14.74 -33.38 20.10
C GLY A 76 13.40 -33.31 20.85
N SER A 77 12.73 -32.16 20.88
CA SER A 77 11.37 -32.04 21.45
C SER A 77 10.31 -32.22 20.37
N GLU A 78 9.57 -33.34 20.41
CA GLU A 78 8.41 -33.55 19.53
C GLU A 78 7.19 -32.79 20.05
N ALA A 79 6.89 -31.66 19.42
CA ALA A 79 5.64 -30.93 19.63
C ALA A 79 4.48 -31.64 18.89
N GLY A 80 3.96 -32.73 19.48
CA GLY A 80 2.93 -33.59 18.87
C GLY A 80 1.55 -32.95 18.73
N THR A 81 1.16 -32.03 19.63
CA THR A 81 -0.21 -31.45 19.65
C THR A 81 -0.26 -29.97 19.27
N LEU A 82 0.88 -29.25 19.35
CA LEU A 82 0.92 -27.80 19.10
C LEU A 82 0.88 -27.41 17.61
N LYS A 83 1.07 -28.36 16.69
CA LYS A 83 1.12 -28.08 15.25
C LYS A 83 -0.22 -27.64 14.66
N GLU A 84 -1.34 -28.24 15.08
CA GLU A 84 -2.65 -27.93 14.52
C GLU A 84 -3.10 -26.50 14.88
N TYR A 85 -2.90 -26.09 16.13
CA TYR A 85 -3.22 -24.75 16.59
C TYR A 85 -2.44 -23.66 15.84
N TYR A 86 -1.14 -23.90 15.56
CA TYR A 86 -0.33 -22.95 14.81
C TYR A 86 -0.84 -22.71 13.40
N ILE A 87 -1.36 -23.74 12.71
CA ILE A 87 -1.91 -23.58 11.37
C ILE A 87 -3.10 -22.61 11.38
N TRP A 88 -4.02 -22.77 12.34
CA TRP A 88 -5.17 -21.86 12.46
C TRP A 88 -4.76 -20.42 12.74
N MET A 89 -3.77 -20.20 13.62
CA MET A 89 -3.25 -18.87 13.90
C MET A 89 -2.61 -18.22 12.67
N LEU A 90 -1.87 -19.00 11.88
CA LEU A 90 -1.26 -18.53 10.63
C LEU A 90 -2.32 -18.12 9.61
N ILE A 91 -3.36 -18.93 9.44
CA ILE A 91 -4.47 -18.63 8.52
C ILE A 91 -5.13 -17.31 8.93
N LEU A 92 -5.47 -17.14 10.21
CA LEU A 92 -6.09 -15.92 10.72
C LEU A 92 -5.19 -14.69 10.52
N SER A 93 -3.90 -14.81 10.81
CA SER A 93 -2.93 -13.73 10.60
C SER A 93 -2.87 -13.28 9.15
N VAL A 94 -2.77 -14.22 8.22
CA VAL A 94 -2.72 -13.95 6.77
C VAL A 94 -4.02 -13.32 6.28
N LEU A 95 -5.17 -13.77 6.80
CA LEU A 95 -6.49 -13.23 6.44
C LEU A 95 -6.63 -11.76 6.87
N VAL A 96 -6.26 -11.44 8.12
CA VAL A 96 -6.32 -10.06 8.64
C VAL A 96 -5.37 -9.15 7.86
N ALA A 97 -4.15 -9.60 7.57
CA ALA A 97 -3.21 -8.85 6.75
C ALA A 97 -3.76 -8.62 5.33
N GLY A 98 -4.30 -9.66 4.69
CA GLY A 98 -4.92 -9.58 3.37
C GLY A 98 -6.05 -8.57 3.30
N ALA A 99 -6.95 -8.56 4.30
CA ALA A 99 -8.04 -7.58 4.38
C ALA A 99 -7.52 -6.15 4.51
N GLY A 100 -6.48 -5.93 5.32
CA GLY A 100 -5.83 -4.61 5.46
C GLY A 100 -5.20 -4.12 4.16
N ILE A 101 -4.50 -5.01 3.44
CA ILE A 101 -3.92 -4.71 2.12
C ILE A 101 -5.02 -4.33 1.12
N MET A 102 -6.07 -5.15 1.04
CA MET A 102 -7.18 -4.93 0.11
C MET A 102 -7.85 -3.57 0.34
N ASN A 103 -8.13 -3.23 1.61
CA ASN A 103 -8.71 -1.94 1.97
C ASN A 103 -7.81 -0.75 1.59
N SER A 104 -6.50 -0.88 1.84
CA SER A 104 -5.51 0.15 1.47
C SER A 104 -5.51 0.39 -0.04
N ILE A 105 -5.59 -0.68 -0.84
CA ILE A 105 -5.58 -0.57 -2.31
C ILE A 105 -6.92 -0.05 -2.83
N PHE A 106 -8.06 -0.43 -2.24
CA PHE A 106 -9.34 0.20 -2.57
C PHE A 106 -9.29 1.72 -2.40
N MET A 107 -8.75 2.19 -1.27
CA MET A 107 -8.60 3.61 -1.01
C MET A 107 -7.62 4.27 -1.99
N ALA A 108 -6.50 3.61 -2.31
CA ALA A 108 -5.54 4.11 -3.29
C ALA A 108 -6.16 4.26 -4.69
N VAL A 109 -7.02 3.33 -5.10
CA VAL A 109 -7.76 3.40 -6.36
C VAL A 109 -8.73 4.58 -6.36
N ALA A 110 -9.51 4.75 -5.28
CA ALA A 110 -10.48 5.82 -5.16
C ALA A 110 -9.82 7.21 -5.29
N GLU A 111 -8.66 7.41 -4.68
CA GLU A 111 -7.93 8.68 -4.75
C GLU A 111 -7.30 8.95 -6.12
N ARG A 112 -6.85 7.90 -6.82
CA ARG A 112 -6.22 8.02 -8.15
C ARG A 112 -7.22 7.90 -9.31
N THR A 113 -8.53 7.91 -9.05
CA THR A 113 -9.56 7.70 -10.07
C THR A 113 -9.40 8.64 -11.27
N ARG A 114 -9.17 9.94 -11.03
CA ARG A 114 -8.99 10.92 -12.11
C ARG A 114 -7.70 10.69 -12.90
N GLU A 115 -6.60 10.33 -12.25
CA GLU A 115 -5.32 10.00 -12.90
C GLU A 115 -5.48 8.76 -13.79
N ILE A 116 -6.23 7.76 -13.33
CA ILE A 116 -6.55 6.56 -14.13
C ILE A 116 -7.41 6.94 -15.34
N GLY A 117 -8.41 7.80 -15.16
CA GLY A 117 -9.25 8.31 -16.24
C GLY A 117 -8.46 9.02 -17.33
N THR A 118 -7.55 9.93 -16.95
CA THR A 118 -6.69 10.64 -17.90
C THR A 118 -5.74 9.70 -18.63
N MET A 119 -5.13 8.72 -17.94
CA MET A 119 -4.30 7.70 -18.59
C MET A 119 -5.07 6.91 -19.64
N LYS A 120 -6.31 6.52 -19.36
CA LYS A 120 -7.15 5.81 -20.33
C LYS A 120 -7.55 6.66 -21.53
N CYS A 121 -7.84 7.94 -21.34
CA CYS A 121 -8.12 8.87 -22.45
C CYS A 121 -6.92 9.02 -23.39
N LEU A 122 -5.70 8.87 -22.86
CA LEU A 122 -4.46 8.85 -23.64
C LEU A 122 -4.16 7.49 -24.29
N GLY A 123 -5.08 6.52 -24.18
CA GLY A 123 -4.96 5.20 -24.80
C GLY A 123 -4.30 4.13 -23.93
N ALA A 124 -4.16 4.33 -22.61
CA ALA A 124 -3.66 3.29 -21.73
C ALA A 124 -4.61 2.07 -21.71
N LEU A 125 -4.04 0.89 -21.98
CA LEU A 125 -4.77 -0.38 -21.92
C LEU A 125 -5.14 -0.73 -20.48
N TYR A 126 -6.24 -1.49 -20.35
CA TYR A 126 -6.67 -2.14 -19.10
C TYR A 126 -5.51 -2.78 -18.33
N ARG A 127 -4.66 -3.52 -19.07
CA ARG A 127 -3.55 -4.27 -18.52
C ARG A 127 -2.47 -3.38 -17.89
N HIS A 128 -2.20 -2.19 -18.45
CA HIS A 128 -1.19 -1.28 -17.88
C HIS A 128 -1.59 -0.78 -16.49
N ILE A 129 -2.87 -0.44 -16.31
CA ILE A 129 -3.38 0.03 -15.02
C ILE A 129 -3.32 -1.10 -13.99
N LEU A 130 -3.71 -2.31 -14.39
CA LEU A 130 -3.62 -3.48 -13.52
C LEU A 130 -2.17 -3.77 -13.12
N GLU A 131 -1.23 -3.76 -14.07
CA GLU A 131 0.20 -3.99 -13.81
C GLU A 131 0.80 -2.96 -12.83
N ILE A 132 0.45 -1.68 -12.94
CA ILE A 132 0.92 -0.64 -12.01
C ILE A 132 0.56 -1.01 -10.56
N PHE A 133 -0.71 -1.35 -10.30
CA PHE A 133 -1.17 -1.69 -8.95
C PHE A 133 -0.60 -3.02 -8.46
N LEU A 134 -0.49 -4.03 -9.33
CA LEU A 134 0.11 -5.31 -8.94
C LEU A 134 1.59 -5.17 -8.61
N ILE A 135 2.35 -4.40 -9.39
CA ILE A 135 3.77 -4.13 -9.14
C ILE A 135 3.94 -3.31 -7.86
N GLU A 136 3.14 -2.26 -7.65
CA GLU A 136 3.15 -1.48 -6.41
C GLU A 136 2.91 -2.39 -5.19
N SER A 137 1.95 -3.30 -5.28
CA SER A 137 1.61 -4.24 -4.20
C SER A 137 2.68 -5.30 -3.99
N ALA A 138 3.30 -5.81 -5.06
CA ALA A 138 4.40 -6.76 -4.98
C ALA A 138 5.62 -6.12 -4.28
N LEU A 139 5.95 -4.87 -4.60
CA LEU A 139 7.03 -4.12 -3.94
C LEU A 139 6.74 -3.89 -2.46
N LEU A 140 5.51 -3.50 -2.11
CA LEU A 140 5.09 -3.35 -0.71
C LEU A 140 5.17 -4.69 0.05
N GLY A 141 4.73 -5.77 -0.60
CA GLY A 141 4.81 -7.13 -0.07
C GLY A 141 6.24 -7.59 0.17
N PHE A 142 7.15 -7.32 -0.77
CA PHE A 142 8.57 -7.65 -0.65
C PHE A 142 9.26 -6.88 0.48
N ILE A 143 9.03 -5.57 0.58
CA ILE A 143 9.60 -4.74 1.66
C ILE A 143 9.05 -5.19 3.03
N GLY A 144 7.73 -5.42 3.13
CA GLY A 144 7.11 -5.91 4.35
C GLY A 144 7.55 -7.33 4.72
N GLY A 145 7.74 -8.21 3.73
CA GLY A 145 8.27 -9.55 3.90
C GLY A 145 9.67 -9.53 4.49
N LEU A 146 10.55 -8.68 3.94
CA LEU A 146 11.94 -8.62 4.33
C LEU A 146 12.07 -8.13 5.77
N LEU A 147 11.36 -7.04 6.09
CA LEU A 147 11.29 -6.51 7.46
C LEU A 147 10.66 -7.52 8.41
N GLY A 148 9.60 -8.19 7.99
CA GLY A 148 8.91 -9.20 8.78
C GLY A 148 9.79 -10.40 9.11
N TYR A 149 10.55 -10.90 8.13
CA TYR A 149 11.49 -12.00 8.34
C TYR A 149 12.58 -11.62 9.35
N ILE A 150 13.18 -10.43 9.20
CA ILE A 150 14.20 -9.91 10.13
C ILE A 150 13.61 -9.80 11.54
N MET A 151 12.44 -9.17 11.68
CA MET A 151 11.75 -9.06 12.98
C MET A 151 11.39 -10.42 13.57
N GLY A 152 10.97 -11.38 12.74
CA GLY A 152 10.63 -12.74 13.16
C GLY A 152 11.82 -13.52 13.69
N ILE A 153 13.02 -13.33 13.12
CA ILE A 153 14.26 -13.88 13.68
C ILE A 153 14.50 -13.31 15.08
N PHE A 154 14.46 -11.97 15.23
CA PHE A 154 14.66 -11.33 16.54
C PHE A 154 13.63 -11.79 17.57
N ALA A 155 12.36 -11.89 17.19
CA ALA A 155 11.29 -12.41 18.04
C ALA A 155 11.55 -13.86 18.46
N THR A 156 12.01 -14.71 17.53
CA THR A 156 12.38 -16.09 17.84
C THR A 156 13.53 -16.15 18.84
N VAL A 157 14.61 -15.38 18.63
CA VAL A 157 15.75 -15.29 19.57
C VAL A 157 15.24 -14.92 20.95
N ALA A 158 14.41 -13.87 21.06
CA ALA A 158 13.87 -13.40 22.32
C ALA A 158 13.02 -14.47 23.05
N LEU A 159 12.21 -15.23 22.31
CA LEU A 159 11.36 -16.29 22.87
C LEU A 159 12.14 -17.54 23.27
N THR A 160 13.15 -17.94 22.50
CA THR A 160 13.96 -19.13 22.79
C THR A 160 15.13 -18.87 23.75
N ALA A 161 15.51 -17.61 23.96
CA ALA A 161 16.63 -17.23 24.82
C ALA A 161 16.51 -17.79 26.25
N LYS A 162 15.29 -17.78 26.83
CA LYS A 162 15.06 -18.25 28.20
C LYS A 162 14.89 -19.76 28.34
N THR A 163 14.43 -20.44 27.29
CA THR A 163 14.05 -21.87 27.34
C THR A 163 15.14 -22.78 26.78
N LEU A 164 15.72 -22.42 25.64
CA LEU A 164 16.71 -23.25 24.92
C LEU A 164 18.08 -22.56 24.79
N GLY A 165 18.21 -21.32 25.27
CA GLY A 165 19.41 -20.50 25.17
C GLY A 165 19.47 -19.69 23.87
N ALA A 166 20.01 -18.46 23.93
CA ALA A 166 20.03 -17.52 22.79
C ALA A 166 20.81 -18.05 21.57
N MET A 167 21.74 -19.00 21.78
CA MET A 167 22.53 -19.60 20.70
C MET A 167 21.86 -20.77 19.96
N ALA A 168 20.63 -21.16 20.34
CA ALA A 168 19.92 -22.25 19.69
C ALA A 168 19.70 -22.02 18.18
N ILE A 169 19.59 -20.75 17.76
CA ILE A 169 19.42 -20.37 16.35
C ILE A 169 20.68 -20.62 15.51
N PHE A 170 21.88 -20.52 16.10
CA PHE A 170 23.13 -20.81 15.38
C PHE A 170 23.33 -22.31 15.08
N LYS A 171 22.57 -23.19 15.75
CA LYS A 171 22.57 -24.63 15.45
C LYS A 171 21.73 -24.98 14.22
N ILE A 172 20.96 -24.03 13.69
CA ILE A 172 20.11 -24.23 12.53
C ILE A 172 20.98 -24.22 11.26
N PRO A 173 20.89 -25.24 10.40
CA PRO A 173 21.62 -25.24 9.13
C PRO A 173 21.24 -24.04 8.25
N GLY A 174 22.22 -23.35 7.67
CA GLY A 174 21.97 -22.16 6.85
C GLY A 174 20.99 -22.37 5.68
N GLY A 175 20.99 -23.56 5.07
CA GLY A 175 20.03 -23.93 4.03
C GLY A 175 18.57 -23.91 4.51
N SER A 176 18.32 -24.24 5.78
CA SER A 176 16.97 -24.19 6.34
C SER A 176 16.52 -22.75 6.65
N MET A 177 17.42 -21.86 7.06
CA MET A 177 17.12 -20.43 7.18
C MET A 177 16.76 -19.81 5.84
N LEU A 178 17.53 -20.14 4.79
CA LEU A 178 17.26 -19.68 3.43
C LEU A 178 15.91 -20.20 2.92
N ALA A 179 15.56 -21.45 3.23
CA ALA A 179 14.26 -22.01 2.88
C ALA A 179 13.10 -21.34 3.62
N VAL A 180 13.27 -20.96 4.88
CA VAL A 180 12.26 -20.18 5.63
C VAL A 180 12.12 -18.78 5.02
N PHE A 181 13.23 -18.12 4.70
CA PHE A 181 13.23 -16.81 4.04
C PHE A 181 12.49 -16.86 2.69
N ALA A 182 12.86 -17.80 1.82
CA ALA A 182 12.24 -17.95 0.50
C ALA A 182 10.72 -18.20 0.59
N ARG A 183 10.27 -19.02 1.57
CA ARG A 183 8.83 -19.22 1.80
C ARG A 183 8.15 -17.97 2.36
N ALA A 184 8.78 -17.29 3.30
CA ALA A 184 8.25 -16.06 3.88
C ALA A 184 8.04 -14.98 2.80
N GLU A 185 9.03 -14.79 1.91
CA GLU A 185 8.91 -13.85 0.78
C GLU A 185 7.87 -14.27 -0.26
N ALA A 186 7.81 -15.58 -0.58
CA ALA A 186 6.79 -16.07 -1.50
C ALA A 186 5.38 -15.81 -0.96
N ILE A 187 5.17 -16.00 0.36
CA ILE A 187 3.90 -15.74 1.02
C ILE A 187 3.61 -14.24 1.08
N SER A 188 4.59 -13.40 1.42
CA SER A 188 4.41 -11.94 1.56
C SER A 188 4.01 -11.28 0.24
N VAL A 189 4.75 -11.56 -0.82
CA VAL A 189 4.51 -11.04 -2.17
C VAL A 189 3.23 -11.66 -2.74
N GLY A 190 3.06 -12.98 -2.60
CA GLY A 190 1.87 -13.68 -3.07
C GLY A 190 0.59 -13.15 -2.43
N LEU A 191 0.55 -13.00 -1.11
CA LEU A 191 -0.58 -12.42 -0.38
C LEU A 191 -0.87 -10.99 -0.84
N SER A 192 0.17 -10.16 -0.99
CA SER A 192 0.01 -8.76 -1.36
C SER A 192 -0.57 -8.61 -2.77
N VAL A 193 -0.06 -9.40 -3.72
CA VAL A 193 -0.56 -9.43 -5.11
C VAL A 193 -1.99 -9.98 -5.18
N LEU A 194 -2.29 -11.06 -4.45
CA LEU A 194 -3.64 -11.65 -4.43
C LEU A 194 -4.66 -10.69 -3.81
N ALA A 195 -4.32 -10.03 -2.71
CA ALA A 195 -5.18 -9.03 -2.08
C ALA A 195 -5.40 -7.79 -2.97
N ALA A 196 -4.39 -7.41 -3.76
CA ALA A 196 -4.46 -6.32 -4.72
C ALA A 196 -5.25 -6.64 -5.99
N ALA A 197 -5.31 -7.90 -6.39
CA ALA A 197 -5.83 -8.30 -7.69
C ALA A 197 -7.28 -7.84 -7.92
N TYR A 198 -8.16 -8.03 -6.93
CA TYR A 198 -9.56 -7.61 -7.05
C TYR A 198 -9.75 -6.10 -7.16
N PRO A 199 -9.24 -5.25 -6.23
CA PRO A 199 -9.39 -3.80 -6.36
C PRO A 199 -8.66 -3.24 -7.59
N ALA A 200 -7.48 -3.77 -7.95
CA ALA A 200 -6.76 -3.37 -9.16
C ALA A 200 -7.55 -3.72 -10.43
N TYR A 201 -8.19 -4.89 -10.46
CA TYR A 201 -9.07 -5.29 -11.55
C TYR A 201 -10.24 -4.32 -11.73
N ARG A 202 -10.86 -3.94 -10.61
CA ARG A 202 -11.95 -2.96 -10.59
C ARG A 202 -11.48 -1.59 -11.05
N ALA A 203 -10.30 -1.14 -10.60
CA ALA A 203 -9.68 0.11 -11.00
C ALA A 203 -9.46 0.19 -12.51
N ALA A 204 -8.89 -0.88 -13.06
CA ALA A 204 -8.61 -0.97 -14.48
C ALA A 204 -9.89 -1.02 -15.32
N LYS A 205 -11.08 -1.34 -14.76
CA LYS A 205 -12.37 -1.35 -15.47
C LYS A 205 -13.15 -0.03 -15.42
N LEU A 206 -12.69 0.98 -14.68
CA LEU A 206 -13.37 2.29 -14.59
C LEU A 206 -13.57 2.95 -15.95
N ASP A 207 -14.78 3.46 -16.22
CA ASP A 207 -15.05 4.23 -17.44
C ASP A 207 -14.31 5.59 -17.36
N PRO A 208 -13.52 5.98 -18.39
CA PRO A 208 -12.85 7.28 -18.41
C PRO A 208 -13.79 8.46 -18.23
N ALA A 209 -15.01 8.39 -18.79
CA ALA A 209 -16.00 9.46 -18.68
C ALA A 209 -16.51 9.61 -17.24
N GLU A 210 -16.77 8.48 -16.54
CA GLU A 210 -17.14 8.50 -15.13
C GLU A 210 -15.99 9.00 -14.24
N ALA A 211 -14.76 8.57 -14.52
CA ALA A 211 -13.58 8.96 -13.76
C ALA A 211 -13.30 10.46 -13.79
N LEU A 212 -13.64 11.13 -14.90
CA LEU A 212 -13.51 12.59 -15.05
C LEU A 212 -14.71 13.35 -14.47
N ARG A 213 -15.90 12.73 -14.43
CA ARG A 213 -17.13 13.32 -13.90
C ARG A 213 -17.21 13.32 -12.37
N PHE A 214 -16.37 12.58 -11.66
CA PHE A 214 -16.38 12.40 -10.19
C PHE A 214 -16.14 13.70 -9.36
N VAL A 215 -16.19 14.89 -9.98
CA VAL A 215 -16.18 16.20 -9.33
C VAL A 215 -17.24 17.11 -9.98
N ILE A 216 -18.50 16.93 -9.57
CA ILE A 216 -19.54 17.97 -9.50
C ILE A 216 -20.30 17.74 -8.19
#